data_AF-A0A7C1M090-F1
#
_entry.id   AF-A0A7C1M090-F1
#
_cell.length_a   1.000
_cell.length_b   1.000
_cell.length_c   1.000
_cell.angle_alpha   90.00
_cell.angle_beta   90.00
_cell.angle_gamma   90.00
#
_symmetry.space_group_name_H-M   'P 1'
#
loop_
_entity.id
_entity.type
_entity.pdbx_description
1 polymer ?
#
loop_
_entity_poly.entity_id
_entity_poly.type
_entity_poly.pdbx_seq_one_letter_code
_entity_poly.pdbx_strand_id
1 'polypeptide(L)'
;MTFKAFYSRFPRRVKPFNAERAYDKAMLVATHEEVMEGLERFIQAEPWHGEIKFCPHAASWLNSGEWLNEYDGPGEFGKRMTATEALRLVSND
;
A
#
# COMPACT_ATOMS: atom_id res chain seq x y z
N MET A 1 -9.04 -19.06 2.15
CA MET A 1 -8.62 -17.63 2.18
C MET A 1 -8.04 -17.35 3.55
N THR A 2 -6.72 -17.16 3.67
CA THR A 2 -6.01 -17.27 4.96
C THR A 2 -4.99 -16.16 5.15
N PHE A 3 -4.62 -15.88 6.41
CA PHE A 3 -3.49 -15.01 6.76
C PHE A 3 -2.20 -15.42 6.02
N LYS A 4 -1.93 -16.72 5.88
CA LYS A 4 -0.74 -17.21 5.16
C LYS A 4 -0.71 -16.75 3.70
N ALA A 5 -1.86 -16.73 3.02
CA ALA A 5 -1.95 -16.26 1.64
C ALA A 5 -1.63 -14.76 1.55
N PHE A 6 -2.25 -13.95 2.41
CA PHE A 6 -1.96 -12.51 2.53
C PHE A 6 -0.48 -12.24 2.84
N TYR A 7 0.03 -12.86 3.91
CA TYR A 7 1.38 -12.61 4.40
C TYR A 7 2.46 -13.07 3.43
N SER A 8 2.19 -14.12 2.62
CA SER A 8 3.12 -14.57 1.60
C SER A 8 3.37 -13.54 0.50
N ARG A 9 2.36 -12.70 0.19
CA ARG A 9 2.43 -11.65 -0.84
C ARG A 9 2.92 -10.31 -0.33
N PHE A 10 2.78 -10.02 0.96
CA PHE A 10 3.18 -8.73 1.51
C PHE A 10 4.70 -8.50 1.30
N PRO A 11 5.16 -7.35 0.76
CA PRO A 11 6.58 -7.14 0.44
C PRO A 11 7.50 -7.19 1.66
N ARG A 12 7.11 -6.51 2.74
CA ARG A 12 7.87 -6.44 3.99
C ARG A 12 7.30 -7.39 5.05
N ARG A 13 7.84 -8.60 5.11
CA ARG A 13 7.40 -9.68 6.01
C ARG A 13 8.20 -9.71 7.31
N VAL A 14 7.92 -8.77 8.20
CA VAL A 14 8.49 -8.70 9.55
C VAL A 14 7.39 -8.81 10.61
N LYS A 15 7.76 -9.22 11.83
CA LYS A 15 6.86 -9.31 13.00
C LYS A 15 5.54 -10.07 12.70
N PRO A 16 5.61 -11.36 12.31
CA PRO A 16 4.44 -12.12 11.83
C PRO A 16 3.29 -12.19 12.84
N PHE A 17 3.59 -12.37 14.14
CA PHE A 17 2.55 -12.40 15.19
C PHE A 17 1.73 -11.09 15.27
N ASN A 18 2.36 -9.94 15.04
CA ASN A 18 1.64 -8.67 15.02
C ASN A 18 0.80 -8.53 13.76
N ALA A 19 1.29 -9.04 12.63
CA ALA A 19 0.55 -9.03 11.37
C ALA A 19 -0.67 -9.95 11.43
N GLU A 20 -0.53 -11.15 12.02
CA GLU A 20 -1.63 -12.10 12.21
C GLU A 20 -2.74 -11.51 13.09
N ARG A 21 -2.39 -10.93 14.24
CA ARG A 21 -3.35 -10.26 15.12
C ARG A 21 -4.05 -9.06 14.46
N ALA A 22 -3.36 -8.34 13.58
CA ALA A 22 -3.96 -7.24 12.83
C ALA A 22 -4.86 -7.77 11.70
N TYR A 23 -4.49 -8.89 11.09
CA TYR A 23 -5.27 -9.55 10.05
C TYR A 23 -6.59 -10.07 10.62
N ASP A 24 -6.57 -10.73 11.77
CA ASP A 24 -7.79 -11.20 12.45
C ASP A 24 -8.75 -10.03 12.75
N LYS A 25 -8.21 -8.87 13.15
CA LYS A 25 -9.01 -7.66 13.35
C LYS A 25 -9.59 -7.11 12.05
N ALA A 26 -8.81 -7.10 10.96
CA ALA A 26 -9.29 -6.67 9.65
C ALA A 26 -10.44 -7.57 9.15
N MET A 27 -10.38 -8.88 9.41
CA MET A 27 -11.46 -9.83 9.05
C MET A 27 -12.79 -9.58 9.77
N LEU A 28 -12.83 -8.73 10.79
CA LEU A 28 -14.08 -8.29 11.42
C LEU A 28 -14.83 -7.22 10.62
N VAL A 29 -14.14 -6.54 9.69
CA VAL A 29 -14.67 -5.37 8.97
C VAL A 29 -14.49 -5.46 7.45
N ALA A 30 -13.69 -6.40 6.96
CA ALA A 30 -13.44 -6.64 5.55
C ALA A 30 -13.30 -8.13 5.27
N THR A 31 -13.63 -8.54 4.06
CA THR A 31 -13.40 -9.88 3.53
C THR A 31 -11.92 -10.09 3.19
N HIS A 32 -11.51 -11.35 3.02
CA HIS A 32 -10.14 -11.64 2.59
C HIS A 32 -9.86 -11.08 1.20
N GLU A 33 -10.85 -11.16 0.31
CA GLU A 33 -10.79 -10.71 -1.08
C GLU A 33 -10.56 -9.20 -1.14
N GLU A 34 -11.33 -8.40 -0.40
CA GLU A 34 -11.15 -6.94 -0.32
C GLU A 34 -9.74 -6.57 0.14
N VAL A 35 -9.22 -7.28 1.15
CA VAL A 35 -7.85 -7.05 1.64
C VAL A 35 -6.80 -7.44 0.60
N MET A 36 -7.00 -8.53 -0.12
CA MET A 36 -6.07 -8.99 -1.17
C MET A 36 -6.10 -8.08 -2.40
N GLU A 37 -7.25 -7.55 -2.78
CA GLU A 37 -7.40 -6.55 -3.84
C GLU A 37 -6.69 -5.24 -3.47
N GLY A 38 -6.87 -4.77 -2.24
CA GLY A 38 -6.14 -3.61 -1.73
C GLY A 38 -4.62 -3.85 -1.66
N LEU A 39 -4.20 -5.07 -1.29
CA LEU A 39 -2.79 -5.45 -1.29
C LEU A 39 -2.20 -5.43 -2.71
N GLU A 40 -2.94 -5.92 -3.70
CA GLU A 40 -2.50 -5.87 -5.10
C GLU A 40 -2.31 -4.43 -5.57
N ARG A 41 -3.26 -3.53 -5.31
CA ARG A 41 -3.13 -2.09 -5.62
C ARG A 41 -1.91 -1.47 -4.92
N PHE A 42 -1.74 -1.74 -3.63
CA PHE A 42 -0.61 -1.25 -2.84
C PHE A 42 0.74 -1.74 -3.40
N ILE A 43 0.82 -3.00 -3.83
CA ILE A 43 2.04 -3.56 -4.44
C ILE A 43 2.35 -2.90 -5.78
N GLN A 44 1.33 -2.72 -6.63
CA GLN A 44 1.48 -2.09 -7.95
C GLN A 44 1.88 -0.61 -7.86
N ALA A 45 1.35 0.10 -6.86
CA ALA A 45 1.68 1.50 -6.63
C ALA A 45 3.11 1.70 -6.09
N GLU A 46 3.68 0.66 -5.49
CA GLU A 46 5.03 0.63 -4.92
C GLU A 46 5.43 1.93 -4.18
N PRO A 47 4.68 2.37 -3.15
CA PRO A 47 4.93 3.66 -2.47
C PRO A 47 6.28 3.74 -1.74
N TRP A 48 7.03 2.63 -1.67
CA TRP A 48 8.37 2.57 -1.11
C TRP A 48 9.49 2.75 -2.15
N HIS A 49 9.15 2.95 -3.44
CA HIS A 49 10.09 3.26 -4.53
C HIS A 49 11.30 2.30 -4.60
N GLY A 50 11.05 0.99 -4.53
CA GLY A 50 12.11 -0.05 -4.56
C GLY A 50 12.87 -0.25 -3.23
N GLU A 51 12.74 0.65 -2.26
CA GLU A 51 13.41 0.55 -0.96
C GLU A 51 12.52 -0.12 0.11
N ILE A 52 12.56 -1.45 0.23
CA ILE A 52 11.73 -2.27 1.15
C ILE A 52 11.73 -1.77 2.61
N LYS A 53 12.80 -1.12 3.08
CA LYS A 53 12.86 -0.54 4.43
C LYS A 53 11.83 0.57 4.67
N PHE A 54 11.35 1.22 3.62
CA PHE A 54 10.29 2.23 3.63
C PHE A 54 8.89 1.65 3.40
N CYS A 55 8.78 0.39 2.98
CA CYS A 55 7.48 -0.30 2.98
C CYS A 55 6.95 -0.38 4.42
N PRO A 56 5.69 -0.02 4.70
CA PRO A 56 5.08 -0.22 6.01
C PRO A 56 5.11 -1.69 6.44
N HIS A 57 4.98 -1.94 7.75
CA HIS A 57 4.81 -3.29 8.26
C HIS A 57 3.38 -3.74 7.98
N ALA A 58 3.15 -5.02 7.66
CA ALA A 58 1.82 -5.54 7.39
C ALA A 58 0.80 -5.21 8.50
N ALA A 59 1.22 -5.29 9.77
CA ALA A 59 0.37 -4.91 10.90
C ALA A 59 -0.06 -3.43 10.87
N SER A 60 0.86 -2.51 10.55
CA SER A 60 0.55 -1.09 10.44
C SER A 60 -0.40 -0.84 9.26
N TRP A 61 -0.14 -1.47 8.13
CA TRP A 61 -0.98 -1.35 6.93
C TRP A 61 -2.42 -1.83 7.18
N LEU A 62 -2.57 -2.98 7.86
CA LEU A 62 -3.89 -3.51 8.25
C LEU A 62 -4.59 -2.64 9.31
N ASN A 63 -3.90 -2.22 10.37
CA ASN A 63 -4.55 -1.42 11.42
C ASN A 63 -5.04 -0.05 10.91
N SER A 64 -4.40 0.49 9.87
CA SER A 64 -4.78 1.76 9.25
C SER A 64 -5.89 1.65 8.21
N GLY A 65 -6.38 0.45 7.88
CA GLY A 65 -7.42 0.29 6.85
C GLY A 65 -6.91 0.50 5.43
N GLU A 66 -5.61 0.36 5.18
CA GLU A 66 -4.98 0.80 3.91
C GLU A 66 -5.41 0.00 2.68
N TRP A 67 -6.10 -1.14 2.83
CA TRP A 67 -6.72 -1.83 1.68
C TRP A 67 -7.83 -1.00 1.01
N LEU A 68 -8.42 -0.05 1.76
CA LEU A 68 -9.40 0.90 1.26
C LEU A 68 -8.77 2.07 0.49
N ASN A 69 -7.45 2.23 0.57
CA ASN A 69 -6.80 3.33 -0.13
C ASN A 69 -6.87 3.11 -1.65
N GLU A 70 -7.25 4.17 -2.33
CA GLU A 70 -7.16 4.27 -3.78
C GLU A 70 -5.72 4.67 -4.11
N TYR A 71 -5.01 3.79 -4.79
CA TYR A 71 -3.70 4.09 -5.34
C TYR A 71 -3.87 4.29 -6.84
N ASP A 72 -3.67 5.50 -7.33
CA ASP A 72 -3.75 5.80 -8.76
C ASP A 72 -2.50 5.27 -9.50
N GLY A 73 -2.42 3.95 -9.67
CA GLY A 73 -1.43 3.26 -10.50
C GLY A 73 0.05 3.59 -10.22
N PRO A 74 0.97 3.03 -11.02
CA PRO A 74 2.37 3.39 -10.95
C PRO A 74 2.58 4.80 -11.51
N GLY A 75 2.55 5.83 -10.65
CA GLY A 75 2.99 7.18 -11.03
C GLY A 75 2.34 8.37 -10.32
N GLU A 76 1.16 8.24 -9.71
CA GLU A 76 0.46 9.42 -9.16
C GLU A 76 0.95 9.85 -7.77
N PHE A 77 1.52 8.93 -6.97
CA PHE A 77 2.28 9.34 -5.77
C PHE A 77 3.52 10.20 -6.13
N GLY A 78 3.98 10.12 -7.39
CA GLY A 78 5.03 10.96 -7.97
C GLY A 78 4.53 12.22 -8.70
N LYS A 79 3.23 12.35 -8.98
CA LYS A 79 2.63 13.57 -9.57
C LYS A 79 2.11 14.54 -8.50
N ARG A 80 2.84 14.71 -7.42
CA ARG A 80 2.96 16.09 -6.92
C ARG A 80 3.84 16.81 -7.92
N MET A 81 3.21 17.45 -8.92
CA MET A 81 3.89 18.31 -9.88
C MET A 81 4.90 19.16 -9.10
N THR A 82 6.19 18.94 -9.35
CA THR A 82 7.21 19.72 -8.67
C THR A 82 7.02 21.18 -9.09
N ALA A 83 7.32 22.13 -8.20
CA ALA A 83 7.21 23.56 -8.53
C ALA A 83 7.97 23.91 -9.83
N THR A 84 9.02 23.14 -10.15
CA THR A 84 9.83 23.25 -11.37
C THR A 84 9.09 22.81 -12.63
N GLU A 85 8.24 21.79 -12.57
CA GLU A 85 7.41 21.35 -13.71
C GLU A 85 6.19 22.25 -13.93
N ALA A 86 5.61 22.79 -12.84
CA ALA A 86 4.53 23.78 -12.93
C ALA A 86 4.98 25.07 -13.65
N LEU A 87 6.22 25.51 -13.41
CA LEU A 87 6.80 26.70 -14.05
C LEU A 87 7.06 26.53 -15.55
N ARG A 88 7.36 25.31 -16.02
CA ARG A 88 7.58 25.05 -17.47
C ARG A 88 6.31 25.16 -18.30
N LEU A 89 5.14 24.86 -17.72
CA LEU A 89 3.86 24.98 -18.42
C LEU A 89 3.37 26.43 -18.51
N VAL A 90 3.74 27.28 -17.55
CA VAL A 90 3.39 28.71 -17.53
C VAL A 90 4.24 29.55 -18.50
N SER A 91 5.38 29.03 -18.97
CA SER A 91 6.31 29.79 -19.82
C SER A 91 6.13 29.55 -21.32
N ASN A 92 5.07 28.84 -21.74
CA ASN A 92 4.81 28.54 -23.15
C ASN A 92 3.50 29.16 -23.68
N ASP A 93 3.03 30.22 -23.02
CA ASP A 93 2.07 31.20 -23.54
C ASP A 93 2.78 32.55 -23.74
#